data_AF-A0A136PD11-F1
#
_entry.id   AF-A0A136PD11-F1
#
_cell.length_a   1.000
_cell.length_b   1.000
_cell.length_c   1.000
_cell.angle_alpha   90.00
_cell.angle_beta   90.00
_cell.angle_gamma   90.00
#
_symmetry.space_group_name_H-M   'P 1'
#
loop_
_entity.id
_entity.type
_entity.pdbx_description
1 polymer ?
#
loop_
_entity_poly.entity_id
_entity_poly.type
_entity_poly.pdbx_seq_one_letter_code
_entity_poly.pdbx_strand_id
1 'polypeptide(L)' 'MEIFQNPYVMEIGKWLFIVLATLILAQINKILRRLKLLEYKWEATDYALERSFKNGYASYRDTKLKELLNEDKFLHKK' A
#
# COMPACT_ATOMS: atom_id res chain seq x y z
N MET A 1 -11.33 18.55 -37.77
CA MET A 1 -11.17 17.57 -36.68
C MET A 1 -10.47 16.34 -37.27
N GLU A 2 -9.21 16.47 -37.68
CA GLU A 2 -8.47 15.45 -38.47
C GLU A 2 -7.23 14.90 -37.74
N ILE A 3 -6.82 15.54 -36.65
CA ILE A 3 -5.59 15.21 -35.93
C ILE A 3 -5.68 13.84 -35.24
N PHE A 4 -6.88 13.44 -34.78
CA PHE A 4 -7.13 12.14 -34.15
C PHE A 4 -7.28 10.97 -35.14
N GLN A 5 -7.40 11.25 -36.45
CA GLN A 5 -7.41 10.23 -37.49
C GLN A 5 -6.00 9.90 -37.98
N ASN A 6 -4.99 10.67 -37.56
CA ASN A 6 -3.60 10.38 -37.88
C ASN A 6 -3.13 9.16 -37.06
N PRO A 7 -2.69 8.07 -37.72
CA PRO A 7 -2.33 6.83 -37.04
C PRO A 7 -1.19 7.03 -36.03
N TYR A 8 -0.25 7.94 -36.31
CA TYR A 8 0.86 8.25 -35.41
C TYR A 8 0.38 8.94 -34.13
N VAL A 9 -0.57 9.88 -34.22
CA VAL A 9 -1.13 10.57 -33.06
C VAL A 9 -1.89 9.59 -32.16
N MET A 10 -2.62 8.64 -32.76
CA MET A 10 -3.34 7.61 -32.02
C MET A 10 -2.40 6.64 -31.30
N GLU A 11 -1.28 6.24 -31.92
CA GLU A 11 -0.27 5.39 -31.26
C GLU A 11 0.42 6.11 -30.11
N ILE A 12 0.83 7.36 -30.30
CA ILE A 12 1.44 8.18 -29.23
C ILE A 12 0.47 8.33 -28.05
N GLY A 13 -0.83 8.55 -28.33
CA GLY A 13 -1.87 8.61 -27.32
C GLY A 13 -2.00 7.32 -26.50
N LYS A 14 -1.92 6.14 -27.15
CA LYS A 14 -1.93 4.84 -26.45
C LYS A 14 -0.73 4.67 -25.52
N TRP A 15 0.47 5.03 -25.99
CA TRP A 15 1.67 4.96 -25.16
C TRP A 15 1.61 5.90 -23.96
N LEU A 16 1.16 7.15 -24.17
CA LEU A 16 0.95 8.11 -23.08
C LEU A 16 -0.08 7.59 -22.06
N PHE A 17 -1.16 6.97 -22.53
CA PHE A 17 -2.17 6.38 -21.65
C PHE A 17 -1.60 5.23 -20.82
N ILE A 18 -0.80 4.34 -21.43
CA ILE A 18 -0.12 3.25 -20.71
C ILE A 18 0.81 3.81 -19.64
N VAL A 19 1.63 4.81 -19.98
CA VAL A 19 2.54 5.45 -19.02
C VAL A 19 1.75 6.06 -17.85
N LEU A 20 0.70 6.83 -18.14
CA LEU A 20 -0.16 7.41 -17.10
C LEU A 20 -0.82 6.34 -16.23
N ALA A 21 -1.35 5.28 -16.83
CA ALA A 21 -1.96 4.17 -16.11
C ALA A 21 -0.96 3.50 -15.15
N THR A 22 0.28 3.26 -15.61
CA THR A 22 1.33 2.67 -14.74
C THR A 22 1.70 3.57 -13.57
N LEU A 23 1.78 4.89 -13.77
CA LEU A 23 2.03 5.86 -12.70
C LEU A 23 0.90 5.89 -11.68
N ILE A 24 -0.35 5.89 -12.14
CA ILE A 24 -1.54 5.85 -11.26
C ILE A 24 -1.54 4.55 -10.45
N LEU A 25 -1.31 3.39 -11.08
CA LEU A 25 -1.20 2.10 -10.40
C LEU A 25 -0.09 2.09 -9.33
N ALA A 26 1.06 2.69 -9.62
CA ALA A 26 2.15 2.79 -8.64
C ALA A 26 1.74 3.65 -7.42
N GLN A 27 1.03 4.76 -7.64
CA GLN A 27 0.53 5.60 -6.54
C GLN A 27 -0.54 4.88 -5.71
N ILE A 28 -1.49 4.20 -6.36
CA ILE A 28 -2.52 3.40 -5.68
C ILE A 28 -1.86 2.32 -4.81
N ASN A 29 -0.90 1.57 -5.36
CA ASN A 29 -0.17 0.56 -4.59
C ASN A 29 0.55 1.15 -3.38
N LYS A 30 1.15 2.35 -3.52
CA LYS A 30 1.78 3.05 -2.41
C LYS A 30 0.77 3.44 -1.31
N ILE A 31 -0.42 3.91 -1.70
CA ILE A 31 -1.50 4.26 -0.77
C ILE A 31 -2.01 3.01 -0.05
N LEU A 32 -2.28 1.93 -0.79
CA LEU A 32 -2.74 0.65 -0.22
C LEU A 32 -1.74 0.10 0.80
N ARG A 33 -0.43 0.16 0.52
CA ARG A 33 0.60 -0.23 1.49
C ARG A 33 0.54 0.62 2.77
N ARG A 34 0.31 1.92 2.66
CA ARG A 34 0.18 2.81 3.83
C ARG A 34 -1.07 2.50 4.65
N LEU A 35 -2.20 2.24 3.99
CA LEU A 35 -3.44 1.86 4.68
C LEU A 35 -3.28 0.54 5.44
N LYS A 36 -2.65 -0.46 4.80
CA LYS A 36 -2.38 -1.75 5.44
C LYS A 36 -1.44 -1.63 6.65
N LEU A 37 -0.44 -0.75 6.57
CA LEU A 37 0.41 -0.43 7.73
C LEU A 37 -0.36 0.23 8.88
N LEU A 38 -1.36 1.05 8.58
CA LEU A 38 -2.22 1.64 9.61
C LEU A 38 -3.07 0.55 10.26
N GLU A 39 -3.71 -0.31 9.47
CA GLU A 39 -4.48 -1.45 9.95
C GLU A 39 -3.68 -2.32 10.92
N TYR A 40 -2.44 -2.69 10.57
CA TYR A 40 -1.57 -3.47 11.46
C TYR A 40 -1.17 -2.73 12.74
N LYS A 41 -1.00 -1.41 12.69
CA LYS A 41 -0.77 -0.62 13.90
C LYS A 41 -1.99 -0.60 14.81
N TRP A 42 -3.18 -0.51 14.25
CA TRP A 42 -4.43 -0.59 14.99
C TRP A 42 -4.60 -1.97 15.63
N GLU A 43 -4.43 -3.04 14.86
CA GLU A 43 -4.53 -4.41 15.37
C GLU A 43 -3.50 -4.71 16.49
N ALA A 44 -2.25 -4.26 16.31
CA ALA A 44 -1.23 -4.37 17.34
C ALA A 44 -1.56 -3.56 18.61
N THR A 45 -2.21 -2.42 18.45
CA THR A 45 -2.65 -1.54 19.54
C THR A 45 -3.78 -2.19 20.32
N ASP A 46 -4.79 -2.73 19.63
CA ASP A 46 -5.92 -3.45 20.24
C ASP A 46 -5.43 -4.71 20.97
N TYR A 47 -4.57 -5.51 20.32
CA TYR A 47 -3.95 -6.68 20.94
C TYR A 47 -3.20 -6.33 22.23
N ALA A 48 -2.46 -5.22 22.22
CA ALA A 48 -1.74 -4.75 23.40
C ALA A 48 -2.67 -4.22 24.49
N LEU A 49 -3.79 -3.59 24.13
CA LEU A 49 -4.82 -3.15 25.09
C LEU A 49 -5.48 -4.36 25.76
N GLU A 50 -5.83 -5.40 24.98
CA GLU A 50 -6.42 -6.63 25.51
C GLU A 50 -5.44 -7.40 26.42
N ARG A 51 -4.16 -7.46 26.03
CA ARG A 51 -3.14 -8.22 26.77
C ARG A 51 -2.53 -7.48 27.95
N SER A 52 -2.49 -6.15 27.94
CA SER A 52 -1.78 -5.37 28.95
C SER A 52 -2.74 -4.69 29.93
N PHE A 53 -3.21 -5.46 30.92
CA PHE A 53 -3.77 -4.90 32.14
C PHE A 53 -2.68 -4.51 33.17
N LYS A 54 -1.42 -4.90 32.95
CA LYS A 54 -0.25 -4.53 33.77
C LYS A 54 0.97 -4.31 32.88
N ASN A 55 1.69 -3.22 33.13
CA ASN A 55 2.98 -2.79 32.56
C ASN A 55 3.61 -3.76 31.54
N GLY A 56 3.45 -3.44 30.27
CA GLY A 56 3.92 -4.27 29.15
C GLY A 56 3.35 -3.90 27.79
N TYR A 57 2.39 -2.95 27.74
CA TYR A 57 1.70 -2.46 26.55
C TYR A 57 2.60 -2.29 25.32
N ALA A 58 3.65 -1.49 25.45
CA ALA A 58 4.57 -1.20 24.35
C ALA A 58 5.25 -2.48 23.82
N SER A 59 5.62 -3.40 24.69
CA SER A 59 6.25 -4.67 24.30
C SER A 59 5.30 -5.57 23.51
N TYR A 60 4.04 -5.70 23.95
CA TYR A 60 3.04 -6.52 23.27
C TYR A 60 2.64 -5.92 21.91
N ARG A 61 2.45 -4.59 21.86
CA ARG A 61 2.16 -3.86 20.62
C ARG A 61 3.29 -4.04 19.61
N ASP A 62 4.52 -3.77 20.02
CA ASP A 62 5.65 -3.78 19.10
C ASP A 62 5.98 -5.20 18.62
N THR A 63 5.78 -6.21 19.48
CA THR A 63 5.91 -7.63 19.09
C THR A 63 4.85 -8.02 18.06
N LYS A 64 3.58 -7.71 18.31
CA LYS A 64 2.48 -8.05 17.39
C LYS A 64 2.60 -7.32 16.06
N LEU A 65 3.02 -6.04 16.09
CA LEU A 65 3.30 -5.29 14.86
C LEU A 65 4.42 -5.95 14.04
N LYS A 66 5.48 -6.45 14.69
CA LYS A 66 6.60 -7.13 14.01
C LYS A 66 6.16 -8.44 13.36
N GLU A 67 5.30 -9.20 14.04
CA GLU A 67 4.70 -10.43 13.52
C GLU A 67 3.87 -10.14 12.26
N LEU A 68 2.91 -9.21 12.34
CA LEU A 68 2.05 -8.81 11.21
C LEU A 68 2.86 -8.30 10.01
N LEU A 69 3.92 -7.53 10.25
CA LEU A 69 4.82 -7.08 9.19
C LEU A 69 5.59 -8.23 8.54
N ASN A 70 6.12 -9.18 9.33
CA ASN A 70 6.91 -10.29 8.83
C ASN A 70 6.08 -11.31 8.02
N GLU A 71 4.82 -11.52 8.39
CA GLU A 71 3.92 -12.41 7.67
C GLU A 71 3.46 -11.84 6.33
N ASP A 72 3.42 -10.51 6.20
CA ASP A 72 2.88 -9.86 5.03
C ASP A 72 3.90 -9.64 3.90
N LYS A 73 3.92 -10.58 2.96
CA LYS A 73 4.69 -10.49 1.71
C LYS A 73 4.29 -9.31 0.82
N PHE A 74 3.09 -8.74 1.00
CA PHE A 74 2.61 -7.61 0.18
C PHE A 74 3.35 -6.30 0.49
N LEU A 75 3.69 -6.07 1.77
CA LEU A 75 4.47 -4.91 2.22
C LEU A 75 5.96 -5.07 1.91
N HIS A 76 6.46 -6.29 1.90
CA HIS A 76 7.86 -6.62 1.63
C HIS A 76 8.20 -6.83 0.14
N LYS A 77 7.21 -6.75 -0.77
CA LYS A 77 7.46 -6.83 -2.21
C LYS A 77 8.18 -5.55 -2.68
N LYS A 78 9.51 -5.59 -2.66
CA LYS A 78 10.38 -4.54 -3.21
C LYS A 78 10.13 -4.38 -4.71
#